data_AF-A0A5C6VAM4-F1
#
_entry.id   AF-A0A5C6VAM4-F1
#
_cell.length_a   1.000
_cell.length_b   1.000
_cell.length_c   1.000
_cell.angle_alpha   90.00
_cell.angle_beta   90.00
_cell.angle_gamma   90.00
#
_symmetry.space_group_name_H-M   'P 1'
#
loop_
_entity.id
_entity.type
_entity.pdbx_description
1 polymer ?
#
loop_
_entity_poly.entity_id
_entity_poly.type
_entity_poly.pdbx_seq_one_letter_code
_entity_poly.pdbx_strand_id
1 'polypeptide(L)' 'MKCNQCQNEMIKDCNVNVEGGMYGIKISKKVKGLFNKVSAKPKAAVCSNCGYVAFYIDEYNEFSE' A
#
# COMPACT_ATOMS: atom_id res chain seq x y z
N MET A 1 -2.21 -12.08 -6.62
CA MET A 1 -0.88 -11.75 -6.06
C MET A 1 -0.43 -12.95 -5.26
N LYS A 2 0.76 -13.48 -5.52
CA LYS A 2 1.31 -14.59 -4.74
C LYS A 2 2.04 -14.04 -3.52
N CYS A 3 1.88 -14.71 -2.38
CA CYS A 3 2.54 -14.33 -1.13
C CYS A 3 4.05 -14.53 -1.22
N ASN A 4 4.84 -13.49 -0.97
CA ASN A 4 6.30 -13.58 -1.01
C ASN A 4 6.89 -14.57 0.02
N GLN A 5 6.15 -14.88 1.09
CA GLN A 5 6.61 -15.76 2.17
C GLN A 5 6.31 -17.25 1.92
N CYS A 6 5.15 -17.58 1.35
CA CYS A 6 4.70 -18.97 1.21
C CYS A 6 4.07 -19.32 -0.14
N GLN A 7 4.10 -18.39 -1.10
CA GLN A 7 3.60 -18.56 -2.47
C GLN A 7 2.09 -18.86 -2.60
N ASN A 8 1.31 -18.78 -1.51
CA ASN A 8 -0.15 -18.90 -1.57
C ASN A 8 -0.79 -17.68 -2.26
N GLU A 9 -1.99 -17.84 -2.82
CA GLU A 9 -2.75 -16.70 -3.35
C GLU A 9 -3.16 -15.75 -2.21
N MET A 10 -3.01 -14.44 -2.44
CA MET A 10 -3.37 -13.41 -1.47
C MET A 10 -4.76 -12.84 -1.75
N ILE A 11 -5.51 -12.56 -0.68
CA ILE A 11 -6.77 -11.81 -0.73
C ILE A 11 -6.42 -10.34 -0.94
N LYS A 12 -6.90 -9.75 -2.02
CA LYS A 12 -6.62 -8.35 -2.41
C LYS A 12 -7.72 -7.40 -1.92
N ASP A 13 -7.49 -6.11 -2.10
CA ASP A 13 -8.47 -5.03 -1.86
C ASP A 13 -8.95 -4.96 -0.40
N CYS A 14 -8.06 -5.31 0.54
CA CYS A 14 -8.29 -5.13 1.96
C CYS A 14 -8.16 -3.65 2.35
N ASN A 15 -9.04 -3.17 3.24
CA ASN A 15 -8.99 -1.81 3.77
C ASN A 15 -7.97 -1.67 4.91
N VAL A 16 -7.30 -0.52 4.96
CA VAL A 16 -6.29 -0.21 5.98
C VAL A 16 -6.71 1.03 6.76
N ASN A 17 -7.06 0.83 8.02
CA ASN A 17 -7.42 1.89 8.94
C ASN A 17 -6.51 1.85 10.16
N VAL A 18 -6.30 3.01 10.79
CA VAL A 18 -5.69 3.10 12.12
C VAL A 18 -6.84 3.10 13.12
N GLU A 19 -6.80 2.23 14.14
CA GLU A 19 -7.82 2.22 15.18
C GLU A 19 -7.92 3.59 15.87
N GLY A 20 -9.14 4.09 16.04
CA GLY A 20 -9.40 5.45 16.53
C GLY A 20 -9.10 6.59 15.53
N GLY A 21 -8.61 6.28 14.33
CA GLY A 21 -8.35 7.23 13.26
C GLY A 21 -9.42 7.23 12.17
N MET A 22 -9.76 8.41 11.64
CA MET A 22 -10.79 8.56 10.59
C MET A 22 -10.28 8.37 9.15
N TYR A 23 -8.97 8.47 8.91
CA TYR A 23 -8.44 8.69 7.55
C TYR A 23 -7.49 7.61 7.03
N GLY A 24 -7.24 6.55 7.82
CA GLY A 24 -6.28 5.49 7.47
C GLY A 24 -4.84 5.99 7.31
N ILE A 25 -4.04 5.28 6.52
CA ILE A 25 -2.64 5.64 6.22
C ILE A 25 -2.51 6.26 4.83
N LYS A 26 -1.52 7.16 4.65
CA LYS A 26 -1.20 7.80 3.36
C LYS A 26 0.31 7.79 3.14
N ILE A 27 0.75 7.38 1.96
CA ILE A 27 2.16 7.40 1.55
C ILE A 27 2.42 8.66 0.73
N SER A 28 3.57 9.32 0.92
CA SER A 28 3.95 10.50 0.13
C SER A 28 5.45 10.59 -0.12
N LYS A 29 5.85 11.06 -1.31
CA LYS A 29 7.25 11.32 -1.70
C LYS A 29 7.40 12.81 -2.05
N LYS A 30 8.52 13.40 -1.62
CA LYS A 30 8.93 14.74 -2.09
C LYS A 30 9.66 14.55 -3.42
N VAL A 31 9.16 15.15 -4.50
CA VAL A 31 9.87 15.20 -5.78
C VAL A 31 10.79 16.43 -5.79
N LYS A 32 11.91 16.41 -6.51
CA LYS A 32 12.81 17.57 -6.61
C LYS A 32 12.02 18.79 -7.13
N GLY A 33 12.15 19.93 -6.44
CA GLY A 33 11.36 21.15 -6.66
C GLY A 33 10.37 21.40 -5.51
N LEU A 34 10.25 22.65 -5.05
CA LEU A 34 9.55 23.03 -3.81
C LEU A 34 8.04 22.71 -3.78
N PHE A 35 7.41 22.30 -4.89
CA PHE A 35 5.96 22.26 -5.04
C PHE A 35 5.36 20.92 -5.48
N ASN A 36 6.16 19.90 -5.84
CA ASN A 36 5.61 18.63 -6.34
C ASN A 36 5.67 17.55 -5.27
N LYS A 37 4.54 17.33 -4.58
CA LYS A 37 4.33 16.23 -3.63
C LYS A 37 3.36 15.22 -4.25
N VAL A 38 3.84 14.02 -4.52
CA VAL A 38 2.97 12.87 -4.84
C VAL A 38 2.50 12.23 -3.53
N SER A 39 1.23 11.84 -3.45
CA SER A 39 0.72 11.06 -2.33
C SER A 39 -0.42 10.14 -2.74
N ALA A 40 -0.48 8.94 -2.16
CA ALA A 40 -1.52 7.96 -2.43
C ALA A 40 -1.93 7.23 -1.15
N LYS A 41 -3.17 6.72 -1.14
CA LYS A 41 -3.64 5.77 -0.12
C LYS A 41 -3.27 4.35 -0.59
N PRO A 42 -2.51 3.57 0.20
CA PRO A 42 -2.16 2.23 -0.19
C PRO A 42 -3.38 1.30 -0.08
N LYS A 43 -3.45 0.34 -0.99
CA LYS A 43 -4.27 -0.87 -0.85
C LYS A 43 -3.51 -1.91 -0.03
N ALA A 44 -4.22 -2.89 0.50
CA ALA A 44 -3.61 -4.05 1.16
C ALA A 44 -4.05 -5.38 0.56
N ALA A 45 -3.16 -6.36 0.66
CA ALA A 45 -3.47 -7.76 0.46
C ALA A 45 -3.00 -8.58 1.65
N VAL A 46 -3.76 -9.60 2.03
CA VAL A 46 -3.45 -10.51 3.15
C VAL A 46 -3.34 -11.94 2.64
N CYS A 47 -2.26 -12.62 3.05
CA CYS A 47 -2.11 -14.05 2.80
C CYS A 47 -2.97 -14.84 3.78
N SER A 48 -3.94 -15.59 3.27
CA SER A 48 -4.81 -16.46 4.10
C SER A 48 -4.10 -17.67 4.71
N ASN A 49 -2.90 -18.01 4.23
CA ASN A 49 -2.14 -19.15 4.72
C ASN A 49 -1.16 -18.80 5.84
N CYS A 50 -0.45 -17.67 5.75
CA CYS A 50 0.60 -17.31 6.71
C CYS A 50 0.46 -15.93 7.35
N GLY A 51 -0.61 -15.18 7.05
CA GLY A 51 -0.87 -13.88 7.66
C GLY A 51 -0.01 -12.72 7.16
N TYR A 52 0.91 -12.95 6.21
CA TYR A 52 1.69 -11.87 5.60
C TYR A 52 0.78 -10.81 4.96
N VAL A 53 1.06 -9.54 5.25
CA VAL A 53 0.35 -8.38 4.71
C VAL A 53 1.26 -7.61 3.78
N ALA A 54 0.77 -7.30 2.58
CA ALA A 54 1.44 -6.42 1.62
C ALA A 54 0.64 -5.13 1.46
N PHE A 55 1.33 -3.98 1.48
CA PHE A 55 0.77 -2.69 1.03
C PHE A 55 1.26 -2.37 -0.38
N TYR A 56 0.38 -1.87 -1.23
CA TYR A 56 0.72 -1.50 -2.60
C TYR A 56 -0.10 -0.31 -3.09
N ILE A 57 0.39 0.37 -4.12
CA ILE A 57 -0.26 1.53 -4.77
C ILE A 57 -0.40 1.18 -6.25
N ASP A 58 -1.57 1.40 -6.84
CA ASP A 58 -1.80 1.08 -8.26
C ASP A 58 -1.08 2.09 -9.17
N GLU A 59 -1.18 3.39 -8.85
CA GLU A 59 -0.52 4.50 -9.57
C GLU A 59 0.92 4.74 -9.08
N TYR A 60 1.66 3.67 -8.78
CA TYR A 60 3.02 3.78 -8.21
C TYR A 60 4.01 4.51 -9.12
N ASN A 61 3.73 4.59 -10.43
CA ASN A 61 4.56 5.32 -11.39
C ASN A 61 4.65 6.82 -11.06
N GLU A 62 3.67 7.41 -10.37
CA GLU A 62 3.78 8.80 -9.92
C GLU A 62 4.88 9.00 -8.85
N PHE A 63 5.35 7.91 -8.25
CA PHE A 63 6.45 7.89 -7.28
C PHE A 63 7.82 7.59 -7.93
N SER A 64 7.92 7.39 -9.24
CA SER A 64 9.22 7.23 -9.91
C SER A 64 10.04 8.53 -9.91
N GLU A 65 11.30 8.48 -10.31
CA GLU A 65 12.13 9.67 -10.56
C GLU A 65 12.07 10.11 -12.03
#